data_AF-A0A0M3LPJ9-F1
#
_entry.id   AF-A0A0M3LPJ9-F1
#
_cell.length_a   1.000
_cell.length_b   1.000
_cell.length_c   1.000
_cell.angle_alpha   90.00
_cell.angle_beta   90.00
_cell.angle_gamma   90.00
#
_symmetry.space_group_name_H-M   'P 1'
#
loop_
_entity.id
_entity.type
_entity.pdbx_description
1 polymer ?
#
loop_
_entity_poly.entity_id
_entity_poly.type
_entity_poly.pdbx_seq_one_letter_code
_entity_poly.pdbx_strand_id
1 'polypeptide(L)'
;PTMRGLVSFIADLRNARARELEEKRINKELANIRQKFRDAGLNGYQKKKYVCKLLYIYILGWNVDFGHLEAVNLISATKYSEKQIGYLAVTLFLHEEHELLHLVVNSIRKDLLDHNELNNCLALHAIANVGGKELGEALSAEVHRLLISPASKAFVKKKAALTLLRLYRKHP
;
A
#
# COMPACT_ATOMS: atom_id res chain seq x y z
N PRO A 1 9.06 16.88 0.39
CA PRO A 1 9.82 16.91 1.65
C PRO A 1 10.22 15.50 2.12
N THR A 2 11.49 15.33 2.49
CA THR A 2 12.05 14.07 3.01
C THR A 2 11.47 13.74 4.40
N MET A 3 11.11 12.48 4.63
CA MET A 3 10.55 12.01 5.91
C MET A 3 11.67 11.86 6.96
N ARG A 4 12.13 12.97 7.55
CA ARG A 4 13.25 12.98 8.52
C ARG A 4 13.12 11.92 9.63
N GLY A 5 11.91 11.73 10.16
CA GLY A 5 11.66 10.74 11.21
C GLY A 5 11.85 9.28 10.77
N LEU A 6 11.64 8.96 9.48
CA LEU A 6 11.96 7.64 8.92
C LEU A 6 13.47 7.48 8.76
N VAL A 7 14.14 8.51 8.21
CA VAL A 7 15.60 8.50 8.00
C VAL A 7 16.34 8.30 9.31
N SER A 8 15.94 9.02 10.37
CA SER A 8 16.52 8.85 11.71
C SER A 8 16.30 7.44 12.26
N PHE A 9 15.11 6.86 12.08
CA PHE A 9 14.84 5.49 12.55
C PHE A 9 15.71 4.45 11.84
N ILE A 10 15.87 4.57 10.52
CA ILE A 10 16.75 3.68 9.75
C ILE A 10 18.21 3.85 10.19
N ALA A 11 18.66 5.08 10.46
CA ALA A 11 19.99 5.34 10.96
C ALA A 11 20.21 4.71 12.35
N ASP A 12 19.23 4.83 13.26
CA ASP A 12 19.30 4.20 14.59
C ASP A 12 19.47 2.68 14.47
N LEU A 13 18.71 2.02 13.60
CA LEU A 13 18.80 0.57 13.39
C LEU A 13 20.13 0.16 12.77
N ARG A 14 20.62 0.90 11.77
CA ARG A 14 21.95 0.63 11.17
C ARG A 14 23.10 0.81 12.14
N ASN A 15 22.92 1.62 13.18
CA ASN A 15 23.92 1.84 14.23
C ASN A 15 23.83 0.82 15.37
N ALA A 16 22.79 -0.04 15.40
CA ALA A 16 22.69 -1.12 16.36
C ALA A 16 23.75 -2.19 16.06
N ARG A 17 24.70 -2.37 16.99
CA ARG A 17 25.82 -3.32 16.83
C ARG A 17 25.51 -4.75 17.30
N ALA A 18 24.28 -4.98 17.76
CA ALA A 18 23.82 -6.26 18.28
C ALA A 18 22.32 -6.43 17.99
N ARG A 19 21.88 -7.69 17.79
CA ARG A 19 20.50 -8.01 17.41
C ARG A 19 19.51 -7.57 18.49
N GLU A 20 19.89 -7.69 19.76
CA GLU A 20 19.08 -7.30 20.91
C GLU A 20 18.85 -5.78 20.96
N LEU A 21 19.82 -4.99 20.50
CA LEU A 21 19.68 -3.52 20.42
C LEU A 21 18.74 -3.12 19.29
N GLU A 22 18.82 -3.81 18.15
CA GLU A 22 17.89 -3.65 17.03
C GLU A 22 16.47 -3.96 17.48
N GLU A 23 16.26 -5.13 18.09
CA GLU A 23 14.96 -5.56 18.63
C GLU A 23 14.39 -4.55 19.63
N LYS A 24 15.20 -4.11 20.60
CA LYS A 24 14.79 -3.09 21.58
C LYS A 24 14.37 -1.79 20.90
N ARG A 25 15.09 -1.36 19.86
CA ARG A 25 14.78 -0.14 19.11
C ARG A 25 13.50 -0.27 18.30
N ILE A 26 13.26 -1.43 17.70
CA ILE A 26 12.04 -1.77 16.96
C ILE A 26 10.84 -1.79 17.89
N ASN A 27 10.91 -2.52 19.00
CA ASN A 27 9.83 -2.60 19.99
C ASN A 27 9.45 -1.22 20.53
N LYS A 28 10.44 -0.36 20.80
CA LYS A 28 10.19 1.04 21.19
C LYS A 28 9.46 1.82 20.10
N GLU A 29 9.81 1.64 18.83
CA GLU A 29 9.13 2.32 17.73
C GLU A 29 7.72 1.79 17.50
N LEU A 30 7.51 0.47 17.57
CA LEU A 30 6.18 -0.16 17.46
C LEU A 30 5.25 0.36 18.56
N ALA A 31 5.72 0.42 19.82
CA ALA A 31 4.95 0.98 20.92
C ALA A 31 4.56 2.45 20.67
N ASN A 32 5.51 3.27 20.21
CA ASN A 32 5.26 4.66 19.86
C ASN A 32 4.24 4.81 18.72
N ILE A 33 4.37 4.04 17.65
CA ILE A 33 3.44 4.08 16.51
C ILE A 33 2.04 3.66 16.96
N ARG A 34 1.93 2.60 17.77
CA ARG A 34 0.66 2.10 18.31
C ARG A 34 -0.05 3.16 19.16
N GLN A 35 0.71 3.88 20.00
CA GLN A 35 0.17 5.01 20.74
C GLN A 35 -0.30 6.12 19.79
N LYS A 36 0.51 6.48 18.80
CA LYS A 36 0.17 7.55 17.85
C LYS A 36 -1.07 7.25 17.02
N PHE A 37 -1.32 6.00 16.65
CA PHE A 37 -2.53 5.61 15.91
C PHE A 37 -3.81 5.69 16.75
N ARG A 38 -3.70 5.71 18.08
CA ARG A 38 -4.84 5.98 18.98
C ARG A 38 -5.15 7.47 19.10
N ASP A 39 -4.18 8.35 18.81
CA ASP A 39 -4.38 9.79 18.88
C ASP A 39 -5.33 10.25 17.75
N ALA A 40 -6.45 10.87 18.12
CA ALA A 40 -7.33 11.51 17.14
C ALA A 40 -6.59 12.70 16.50
N GLY A 41 -6.57 12.76 15.16
CA GLY A 41 -6.02 13.91 14.42
C GLY A 41 -4.67 13.70 13.74
N LEU A 42 -4.20 12.46 13.55
CA LEU A 42 -3.06 12.22 12.66
C LEU A 42 -3.34 12.71 11.24
N ASN A 43 -2.54 13.65 10.77
CA ASN A 43 -2.62 14.10 9.39
C ASN A 43 -2.00 13.08 8.42
N GLY A 44 -2.29 13.23 7.12
CA GLY A 44 -1.82 12.31 6.07
C GLY A 44 -0.30 12.14 6.03
N TYR A 45 0.47 13.20 6.30
CA TYR A 45 1.93 13.12 6.35
C TYR A 45 2.43 12.28 7.53
N GLN A 46 1.85 12.45 8.72
CA GLN A 46 2.21 11.66 9.89
C GLN A 46 1.84 10.19 9.70
N LYS A 47 0.62 9.93 9.20
CA LYS A 47 0.14 8.58 8.89
C LYS A 47 1.05 7.87 7.90
N LYS A 48 1.38 8.54 6.77
CA LYS A 48 2.38 8.08 5.80
C LYS A 48 3.73 7.74 6.44
N LYS A 49 4.27 8.65 7.25
CA LYS A 49 5.57 8.46 7.92
C LYS A 49 5.58 7.20 8.80
N TYR A 50 4.52 6.98 9.58
CA TYR A 50 4.44 5.82 10.47
C TYR A 50 4.21 4.52 9.71
N VAL A 51 3.34 4.52 8.69
CA VAL A 51 3.16 3.35 7.81
C VAL A 51 4.48 2.99 7.11
N CYS A 52 5.29 3.96 6.67
CA CYS A 52 6.62 3.67 6.12
C CYS A 52 7.57 3.02 7.14
N LYS A 53 7.49 3.39 8.43
CA LYS A 53 8.30 2.74 9.46
C LYS A 53 7.85 1.29 9.67
N LEU A 54 6.54 1.04 9.69
CA LEU A 54 5.99 -0.32 9.77
C LEU A 54 6.41 -1.17 8.57
N LEU A 55 6.32 -0.62 7.35
CA LEU A 55 6.82 -1.29 6.14
C LEU A 55 8.30 -1.65 6.26
N TYR A 56 9.14 -0.74 6.77
CA TYR A 56 10.55 -1.01 6.95
C TYR A 56 10.80 -2.14 7.96
N ILE A 57 10.10 -2.13 9.10
CA ILE A 57 10.16 -3.18 10.12
C ILE A 57 9.75 -4.54 9.52
N TYR A 58 8.66 -4.57 8.74
CA TYR A 58 8.21 -5.76 8.04
C TYR A 58 9.24 -6.29 7.04
N ILE A 59 9.85 -5.42 6.23
CA ILE A 59 10.88 -5.80 5.26
C ILE A 59 12.15 -6.36 5.95
N LEU A 60 12.46 -5.90 7.16
CA LEU A 60 13.53 -6.47 7.99
C LEU A 60 13.19 -7.88 8.53
N GLY A 61 11.96 -8.37 8.34
CA GLY A 61 11.52 -9.70 8.77
C GLY A 61 10.87 -9.71 10.16
N TRP A 62 10.58 -8.54 10.73
CA TRP A 62 9.88 -8.44 12.01
C TRP A 62 8.36 -8.46 11.80
N ASN A 63 7.64 -9.09 12.74
CA ASN A 63 6.19 -9.16 12.67
C ASN A 63 5.55 -7.77 12.88
N VAL A 64 4.55 -7.45 12.05
CA VAL A 64 3.74 -6.22 12.14
C VAL A 64 2.27 -6.64 12.13
N ASP A 65 1.61 -6.52 13.28
CA ASP A 65 0.24 -6.98 13.51
C ASP A 65 -0.81 -5.83 13.52
N PHE A 66 -0.39 -4.61 13.19
CA PHE A 66 -1.24 -3.42 13.25
C PHE A 66 -0.83 -2.38 12.20
N GLY A 67 -1.66 -1.35 12.03
CA GLY A 67 -1.41 -0.29 11.03
C GLY A 67 -2.07 -0.53 9.67
N HIS A 68 -2.78 -1.66 9.52
CA HIS A 68 -3.47 -2.04 8.28
C HIS A 68 -4.57 -1.04 7.92
N LEU A 69 -5.39 -0.60 8.90
CA LEU A 69 -6.43 0.41 8.66
C LEU A 69 -5.84 1.76 8.27
N GLU A 70 -4.71 2.16 8.85
CA GLU A 70 -3.99 3.36 8.46
C GLU A 70 -3.46 3.28 7.02
N ALA A 71 -2.98 2.11 6.60
CA ALA A 71 -2.59 1.85 5.21
C ALA A 71 -3.79 1.94 4.25
N VAL A 72 -4.92 1.30 4.58
CA VAL A 72 -6.17 1.39 3.81
C VAL A 72 -6.63 2.85 3.67
N ASN A 73 -6.59 3.62 4.77
CA ASN A 73 -6.95 5.04 4.75
C ASN A 73 -6.06 5.88 3.82
N LEU A 74 -4.77 5.53 3.70
CA LEU A 74 -3.84 6.26 2.84
C LEU A 74 -4.15 6.05 1.36
N ILE A 75 -4.74 4.93 0.94
CA ILE A 75 -5.15 4.70 -0.46
C ILE A 75 -6.15 5.77 -0.91
N SER A 76 -7.04 6.19 -0.03
CA SER A 76 -8.04 7.22 -0.32
C SER A 76 -7.47 8.65 -0.31
N ALA A 77 -6.18 8.84 0.01
CA ALA A 77 -5.57 10.16 0.07
C ALA A 77 -5.50 10.82 -1.32
N THR A 78 -5.70 12.14 -1.37
CA THR A 78 -5.58 12.94 -2.61
C THR A 78 -4.12 13.19 -2.99
N LYS A 79 -3.21 13.23 -2.02
CA LYS A 79 -1.78 13.43 -2.26
C LYS A 79 -1.14 12.13 -2.74
N TYR A 80 -0.55 12.15 -3.94
CA TYR A 80 0.12 10.99 -4.53
C TYR A 80 1.10 10.30 -3.57
N SER A 81 1.95 11.06 -2.87
CA SER A 81 2.94 10.47 -1.96
C SER A 81 2.32 9.70 -0.78
N GLU A 82 1.10 10.06 -0.36
CA GLU A 82 0.37 9.37 0.71
C GLU A 82 -0.31 8.12 0.14
N LYS A 83 -1.01 8.29 -0.98
CA LYS A 83 -1.66 7.22 -1.75
C LYS A 83 -0.67 6.10 -2.13
N GLN A 84 0.49 6.47 -2.67
CA GLN A 84 1.55 5.52 -3.06
C GLN A 84 1.99 4.63 -1.89
N ILE A 85 2.16 5.20 -0.70
CA ILE A 85 2.54 4.43 0.49
C ILE A 85 1.39 3.55 0.98
N GLY A 86 0.14 4.02 0.90
CA GLY A 86 -1.03 3.20 1.17
C GLY A 86 -1.10 1.97 0.27
N TYR A 87 -0.91 2.14 -1.04
CA TYR A 87 -0.88 1.04 -2.00
C TYR A 87 0.26 0.06 -1.78
N LEU A 88 1.46 0.57 -1.48
CA LEU A 88 2.61 -0.28 -1.16
C LEU A 88 2.35 -1.10 0.12
N ALA A 89 1.82 -0.47 1.16
CA ALA A 89 1.47 -1.14 2.41
C ALA A 89 0.39 -2.19 2.21
N VAL A 90 -0.67 -1.89 1.45
CA VAL A 90 -1.69 -2.87 1.13
C VAL A 90 -1.14 -4.05 0.32
N THR A 91 -0.23 -3.79 -0.61
CA THR A 91 0.42 -4.86 -1.39
C THR A 91 1.27 -5.79 -0.53
N LEU A 92 1.87 -5.28 0.55
CA LEU A 92 2.78 -6.05 1.40
C LEU A 92 2.09 -6.69 2.61
N PHE A 93 1.06 -6.06 3.16
CA PHE A 93 0.38 -6.52 4.37
C PHE A 93 -0.90 -7.31 4.10
N LEU A 94 -1.67 -6.95 3.06
CA LEU A 94 -2.95 -7.60 2.79
C LEU A 94 -2.73 -8.70 1.75
N HIS A 95 -2.79 -9.95 2.22
CA HIS A 95 -2.94 -11.10 1.34
C HIS A 95 -4.39 -11.23 0.83
N GLU A 96 -4.63 -12.14 -0.10
CA GLU A 96 -5.91 -12.28 -0.81
C GLU A 96 -7.11 -12.67 0.05
N GLU A 97 -6.87 -13.22 1.25
CA GLU A 97 -7.88 -13.63 2.23
C GLU A 97 -7.94 -12.68 3.43
N HIS A 98 -7.21 -11.55 3.37
CA HIS A 98 -7.14 -10.63 4.49
C HIS A 98 -8.49 -9.93 4.69
N GLU A 99 -9.02 -9.92 5.92
CA GLU A 99 -10.37 -9.42 6.23
C GLU A 99 -10.65 -8.00 5.75
N LEU A 100 -9.61 -7.15 5.72
CA LEU A 100 -9.70 -5.74 5.28
C LEU A 100 -9.66 -5.54 3.76
N LEU A 101 -9.51 -6.59 2.94
CA LEU A 101 -9.36 -6.46 1.50
C LEU A 101 -10.58 -5.82 0.83
N HIS A 102 -11.79 -6.16 1.29
CA HIS A 102 -13.03 -5.56 0.81
C HIS A 102 -13.07 -4.03 0.95
N LEU A 103 -12.39 -3.47 1.97
CA LEU A 103 -12.37 -2.02 2.22
C LEU A 103 -11.62 -1.23 1.14
N VAL A 104 -10.68 -1.86 0.43
CA VAL A 104 -9.89 -1.16 -0.59
C VAL A 104 -10.54 -1.17 -1.97
N VAL A 105 -11.51 -2.06 -2.21
CA VAL A 105 -12.15 -2.27 -3.53
C VAL A 105 -12.68 -0.96 -4.12
N ASN A 106 -13.42 -0.18 -3.33
CA ASN A 106 -14.02 1.07 -3.80
C ASN A 106 -12.97 2.16 -4.09
N SER A 107 -11.92 2.25 -3.28
CA SER A 107 -10.84 3.20 -3.51
C SER A 107 -10.01 2.82 -4.75
N ILE A 108 -9.76 1.53 -4.96
CA ILE A 108 -9.12 1.03 -6.17
C ILE A 108 -9.97 1.34 -7.40
N ARG A 109 -11.27 1.05 -7.36
CA ARG A 109 -12.19 1.37 -8.46
C ARG A 109 -12.17 2.85 -8.81
N LYS A 110 -12.24 3.72 -7.80
CA LYS A 110 -12.15 5.16 -8.00
C LYS A 110 -10.84 5.55 -8.71
N ASP A 111 -9.73 4.98 -8.30
CA ASP A 111 -8.42 5.26 -8.92
C ASP A 111 -8.27 4.64 -10.33
N LEU A 112 -9.00 3.59 -10.69
CA LEU A 112 -9.08 3.07 -12.07
C LEU A 112 -9.95 3.95 -13.00
N LEU A 113 -10.93 4.66 -12.42
CA LEU A 113 -11.82 5.56 -13.15
C LEU A 113 -11.26 6.99 -13.27
N ASP A 114 -10.27 7.34 -12.46
CA ASP A 114 -9.57 8.61 -12.53
C ASP A 114 -8.87 8.82 -13.89
N HIS A 115 -8.76 10.07 -14.33
CA HIS A 115 -7.98 10.46 -15.51
C HIS A 115 -6.48 10.57 -15.22
N ASN A 116 -6.10 10.54 -13.93
CA ASN A 116 -4.71 10.56 -13.51
C ASN A 116 -4.03 9.21 -13.74
N GLU A 117 -3.09 9.20 -14.70
CA GLU A 117 -2.28 8.03 -15.06
C GLU A 117 -1.58 7.38 -13.86
N LEU A 118 -1.04 8.17 -12.93
CA LEU A 118 -0.30 7.64 -11.78
C LEU A 118 -1.24 6.90 -10.82
N ASN A 119 -2.45 7.42 -10.62
CA ASN A 119 -3.47 6.76 -9.79
C ASN A 119 -3.91 5.44 -10.44
N ASN A 120 -4.18 5.43 -11.75
CA ASN A 120 -4.49 4.20 -12.48
C ASN A 120 -3.35 3.17 -12.32
N CYS A 121 -2.10 3.61 -12.45
CA CYS A 121 -0.93 2.72 -12.34
C CYS A 121 -0.78 2.11 -10.94
N LEU A 122 -1.05 2.86 -9.87
CA LEU A 122 -1.03 2.35 -8.50
C LEU A 122 -2.12 1.29 -8.29
N ALA A 123 -3.34 1.57 -8.73
CA ALA A 123 -4.47 0.63 -8.67
C ALA A 123 -4.18 -0.67 -9.43
N LEU A 124 -3.74 -0.57 -10.69
CA LEU A 124 -3.41 -1.73 -11.53
C LEU A 124 -2.28 -2.59 -10.92
N HIS A 125 -1.29 -1.96 -10.32
CA HIS A 125 -0.18 -2.64 -9.66
C HIS A 125 -0.64 -3.41 -8.41
N ALA A 126 -1.49 -2.78 -7.59
CA ALA A 126 -2.04 -3.43 -6.40
C ALA A 126 -2.90 -4.64 -6.78
N ILE A 127 -3.76 -4.51 -7.80
CA ILE A 127 -4.56 -5.64 -8.29
C ILE A 127 -3.66 -6.77 -8.81
N ALA A 128 -2.58 -6.47 -9.53
CA ALA A 128 -1.69 -7.51 -10.05
C ALA A 128 -0.94 -8.27 -8.93
N ASN A 129 -0.56 -7.60 -7.85
CA ASN A 129 0.22 -8.23 -6.78
C ASN A 129 -0.64 -8.92 -5.72
N VAL A 130 -1.71 -8.26 -5.27
CA VAL A 130 -2.61 -8.79 -4.24
C VAL A 130 -3.65 -9.73 -4.84
N GLY A 131 -4.02 -9.47 -6.10
CA GLY A 131 -5.18 -10.02 -6.79
C GLY A 131 -5.51 -11.46 -6.43
N GLY A 132 -6.77 -11.66 -6.07
CA GLY A 132 -7.43 -12.94 -5.84
C GLY A 132 -8.85 -12.86 -6.39
N LYS A 133 -9.70 -13.82 -6.04
CA LYS A 133 -11.06 -13.94 -6.57
C LYS A 133 -11.87 -12.66 -6.38
N GLU A 134 -11.85 -12.11 -5.16
CA GLU A 134 -12.62 -10.91 -4.79
C GLU A 134 -12.26 -9.68 -5.65
N LEU A 135 -10.97 -9.33 -5.74
CA LEU A 135 -10.53 -8.20 -6.57
C LEU A 135 -10.77 -8.45 -8.06
N GLY A 136 -10.62 -9.68 -8.53
CA GLY A 136 -10.86 -10.05 -9.92
C GLY A 136 -12.32 -9.87 -10.32
N GLU A 137 -13.24 -10.45 -9.54
CA GLU A 137 -14.69 -10.31 -9.74
C GLU A 137 -15.14 -8.84 -9.66
N ALA A 138 -14.59 -8.09 -8.72
CA ALA A 138 -15.03 -6.71 -8.47
C ALA A 138 -14.48 -5.67 -9.46
N LEU A 139 -13.30 -5.88 -10.07
CA LEU A 139 -12.56 -4.83 -10.79
C LEU A 139 -12.11 -5.21 -12.21
N SER A 140 -12.27 -6.46 -12.63
CA SER A 140 -11.83 -6.93 -13.97
C SER A 140 -12.41 -6.11 -15.12
N ALA A 141 -13.67 -5.68 -15.00
CA ALA A 141 -14.35 -4.86 -16.00
C ALA A 141 -13.64 -3.50 -16.20
N GLU A 142 -13.27 -2.82 -15.11
CA GLU A 142 -12.54 -1.55 -15.18
C GLU A 142 -11.12 -1.73 -15.71
N VAL A 143 -10.43 -2.81 -15.35
CA VAL A 143 -9.10 -3.13 -15.91
C VAL A 143 -9.20 -3.37 -17.41
N HIS A 144 -10.18 -4.16 -17.87
CA HIS A 144 -10.42 -4.40 -19.30
C HIS A 144 -10.76 -3.12 -20.05
N ARG A 145 -11.61 -2.25 -19.48
CA ARG A 145 -11.91 -0.93 -20.04
C ARG A 145 -10.64 -0.10 -20.25
N LEU A 146 -9.72 -0.08 -19.29
CA LEU A 146 -8.45 0.66 -19.41
C LEU A 146 -7.52 0.10 -20.48
N LEU A 147 -7.59 -1.20 -20.78
CA LEU A 147 -6.81 -1.82 -21.86
C LEU A 147 -7.31 -1.37 -23.24
N ILE A 148 -8.62 -1.41 -23.46
CA ILE A 148 -9.22 -1.18 -24.79
C ILE A 148 -9.52 0.30 -25.06
N SER A 149 -9.70 1.13 -24.04
CA SER A 149 -10.14 2.51 -24.21
C SER A 149 -9.13 3.32 -25.03
N PRO A 150 -9.58 4.10 -26.04
CA PRO A 150 -8.69 5.00 -26.79
C PRO A 150 -8.17 6.15 -25.91
N ALA A 151 -8.89 6.55 -24.87
CA ALA A 151 -8.49 7.61 -23.95
C ALA A 151 -7.38 7.19 -22.97
N SER A 152 -7.16 5.89 -22.79
CA SER A 152 -6.14 5.36 -21.89
C SER A 152 -4.74 5.53 -22.49
N LYS A 153 -3.81 6.06 -21.70
CA LYS A 153 -2.42 6.23 -22.11
C LYS A 153 -1.73 4.87 -22.31
N ALA A 154 -0.73 4.84 -23.20
CA ALA A 154 -0.03 3.60 -23.57
C ALA A 154 0.57 2.85 -22.36
N PHE A 155 1.09 3.57 -21.36
CA PHE A 155 1.66 2.95 -20.15
C PHE A 155 0.60 2.28 -19.28
N VAL A 156 -0.58 2.90 -19.14
CA VAL A 156 -1.74 2.32 -18.44
C VAL A 156 -2.21 1.06 -19.16
N LYS A 157 -2.29 1.07 -20.50
CA LYS A 157 -2.67 -0.11 -21.29
C LYS A 157 -1.73 -1.30 -21.07
N LYS A 158 -0.41 -1.06 -21.07
CA LYS A 158 0.60 -2.09 -20.78
C LYS A 158 0.40 -2.71 -19.40
N LYS A 159 0.13 -1.90 -18.38
CA LYS A 159 -0.16 -2.39 -17.04
C LYS A 159 -1.48 -3.15 -16.98
N ALA A 160 -2.54 -2.63 -17.60
CA ALA A 160 -3.85 -3.27 -17.64
C ALA A 160 -3.79 -4.66 -18.31
N ALA A 161 -3.02 -4.81 -19.39
CA ALA A 161 -2.79 -6.10 -20.04
C ALA A 161 -2.14 -7.12 -19.08
N LEU A 162 -1.08 -6.71 -18.35
CA LEU A 162 -0.41 -7.58 -17.38
C LEU A 162 -1.31 -7.90 -16.17
N THR A 163 -2.09 -6.93 -15.70
CA THR A 163 -3.05 -7.12 -14.62
C THR A 163 -4.13 -8.13 -15.03
N LEU A 164 -4.71 -8.01 -16.23
CA LEU A 164 -5.67 -8.99 -16.75
C LEU A 164 -5.06 -10.37 -16.91
N LEU A 165 -3.86 -10.47 -17.47
CA LEU A 165 -3.15 -11.75 -17.62
C LEU A 165 -2.97 -12.42 -16.25
N ARG A 166 -2.64 -11.65 -15.21
CA ARG A 166 -2.50 -12.15 -13.85
C ARG A 166 -3.83 -12.63 -13.27
N LEU A 167 -4.90 -11.85 -13.44
CA LEU A 167 -6.24 -12.24 -13.00
C LEU A 167 -6.69 -13.53 -13.69
N TYR A 168 -6.57 -13.61 -15.02
CA TYR A 168 -6.93 -14.79 -15.81
C TYR A 168 -6.14 -16.04 -15.41
N ARG A 169 -4.82 -15.91 -15.17
CA ARG A 169 -4.01 -17.05 -14.69
C ARG A 169 -4.41 -17.56 -13.32
N LYS A 170 -5.02 -16.72 -12.48
CA LYS A 170 -5.44 -17.08 -11.13
C LYS A 170 -6.88 -17.58 -11.09
N HIS A 171 -7.75 -16.95 -11.89
CA HIS A 171 -9.17 -17.27 -12.06
C HIS A 171 -9.52 -17.11 -13.55
N PRO A 172 -9.40 -18.20 -14.36
CA PRO A 172 -9.70 -18.18 -15.79
C PRO A 172 -11.16 -17.83 -16.10
#